data_AF-U1MWM6-F1
#
_entry.id   AF-U1MWM6-F1
#
_cell.length_a   1.000
_cell.length_b   1.000
_cell.length_c   1.000
_cell.angle_alpha   90.00
_cell.angle_beta   90.00
_cell.angle_gamma   90.00
#
_symmetry.space_group_name_H-M   'P 1'
#
loop_
_entity.id
_entity.type
_entity.pdbx_description
1 polymer ?
#
loop_
_entity_poly.entity_id
_entity_poly.type
_entity_poly.pdbx_seq_one_letter_code
_entity_poly.pdbx_strand_id
1 'polypeptide(L)'
;MTVCNIRIGNLNTGHPPVDYERGQAMWLSPRDCAHLHDRALQADYEHETVYGISDNDRKYYSLERAKTQLGYEPQDNAAEWNGKDKVV
;
A
#
# COMPACT_ATOMS: atom_id res chain seq x y z
N MET A 1 -3.62 25.32 -2.75
CA MET A 1 -3.87 24.20 -1.81
C MET A 1 -3.69 22.93 -2.61
N THR A 2 -2.89 21.99 -2.12
CA THR A 2 -2.66 20.69 -2.79
C THR A 2 -3.45 19.59 -2.07
N VAL A 3 -3.87 18.56 -2.78
CA VAL A 3 -4.67 17.45 -2.21
C VAL A 3 -4.26 16.11 -2.80
N CYS A 4 -3.95 15.12 -1.96
CA CYS A 4 -3.73 13.73 -2.37
C CYS A 4 -4.79 12.81 -1.75
N ASN A 5 -5.61 12.19 -2.60
CA ASN A 5 -6.62 11.22 -2.19
C ASN A 5 -6.00 9.82 -2.16
N ILE A 6 -5.60 9.36 -0.97
CA ILE A 6 -5.09 8.00 -0.76
C ILE A 6 -6.25 7.06 -0.50
N ARG A 7 -6.51 6.14 -1.44
CA ARG A 7 -7.53 5.09 -1.32
C ARG A 7 -6.94 3.91 -0.57
N ILE A 8 -7.02 3.96 0.76
CA ILE A 8 -6.50 2.91 1.65
C ILE A 8 -7.23 1.59 1.37
N GLY A 9 -6.46 0.51 1.19
CA GLY A 9 -6.96 -0.86 1.15
C GLY A 9 -7.28 -1.40 2.54
N ASN A 10 -6.61 -2.48 2.95
CA ASN A 10 -6.70 -3.05 4.28
C ASN A 10 -5.45 -2.74 5.09
N LEU A 11 -5.53 -1.73 5.94
CA LEU A 11 -4.48 -1.40 6.89
C LEU A 11 -4.64 -2.27 8.14
N ASN A 12 -3.83 -3.32 8.24
CA ASN A 12 -3.81 -4.24 9.37
C ASN A 12 -2.46 -4.19 10.08
N THR A 13 -2.49 -4.20 11.41
CA THR A 13 -1.28 -4.23 12.23
C THR A 13 -0.71 -5.65 12.30
N GLY A 14 0.58 -5.79 12.03
CA GLY A 14 1.34 -7.00 12.31
C GLY A 14 1.29 -8.07 11.22
N HIS A 15 0.19 -8.22 10.46
CA HIS A 15 0.08 -9.22 9.38
C HIS A 15 -1.05 -8.85 8.39
N PRO A 16 -1.06 -9.39 7.16
CA PRO A 16 -2.21 -9.28 6.26
C PRO A 16 -3.43 -10.05 6.79
N PRO A 17 -4.65 -9.75 6.30
CA PRO A 17 -5.84 -10.53 6.67
C PRO A 17 -5.64 -12.05 6.45
N VAL A 18 -6.06 -12.85 7.43
CA VAL A 18 -6.00 -14.32 7.38
C VAL A 18 -7.27 -14.85 6.74
N ASP A 19 -7.15 -15.88 5.88
CA ASP A 19 -8.26 -16.53 5.17
C ASP A 19 -9.18 -15.57 4.39
N TYR A 20 -8.66 -14.40 4.01
CA TYR A 20 -9.39 -13.40 3.26
C TYR A 20 -8.58 -12.91 2.06
N GLU A 21 -8.75 -13.60 0.93
CA GLU A 21 -7.96 -13.39 -0.28
C GLU A 21 -8.02 -11.95 -0.81
N ARG A 22 -9.24 -11.40 -0.95
CA ARG A 22 -9.40 -9.98 -1.33
C ARG A 22 -8.77 -9.05 -0.30
N GLY A 23 -8.77 -9.46 0.97
CA GLY A 23 -8.09 -8.78 2.06
C GLY A 23 -6.59 -8.64 1.83
N GLN A 24 -5.96 -9.77 1.49
CA GLN A 24 -4.53 -9.90 1.19
C GLN A 24 -4.13 -9.12 -0.07
N ALA A 25 -4.93 -9.20 -1.14
CA ALA A 25 -4.70 -8.42 -2.36
C ALA A 25 -4.69 -6.89 -2.10
N MET A 26 -5.50 -6.46 -1.14
CA MET A 26 -5.66 -5.06 -0.75
C MET A 26 -4.81 -4.66 0.47
N TRP A 27 -3.94 -5.53 0.98
CA TRP A 27 -3.25 -5.25 2.23
C TRP A 27 -2.28 -4.05 2.09
N LEU A 28 -2.23 -3.23 3.15
CA LEU A 28 -1.28 -2.15 3.32
C LEU A 28 -0.59 -2.35 4.67
N SER A 29 0.73 -2.57 4.67
CA SER A 29 1.49 -2.65 5.91
C SER A 29 1.60 -1.28 6.58
N PRO A 30 1.82 -1.21 7.91
CA PRO A 30 2.09 0.06 8.57
C PRO A 30 3.34 0.79 8.05
N ARG A 31 4.37 0.05 7.65
CA ARG A 31 5.62 0.59 7.09
C ARG A 31 5.36 1.26 5.74
N ASP A 32 4.65 0.57 4.86
CA ASP A 32 4.29 1.08 3.53
C ASP A 32 3.28 2.23 3.63
N CYS A 33 2.37 2.19 4.61
CA CYS A 33 1.45 3.29 4.89
C CYS A 33 2.20 4.57 5.26
N ALA A 34 3.18 4.47 6.17
CA ALA A 34 4.01 5.60 6.56
C ALA A 34 4.82 6.12 5.36
N HIS A 35 5.41 5.21 4.58
CA HIS A 35 6.16 5.57 3.38
C HIS A 35 5.30 6.33 2.37
N LEU A 36 4.09 5.85 2.06
CA LEU A 36 3.19 6.50 1.11
C LEU A 36 2.79 7.91 1.54
N HIS A 37 2.50 8.11 2.82
CA HIS A 37 2.15 9.43 3.34
C HIS A 37 3.36 10.38 3.34
N ASP A 38 4.55 9.89 3.69
CA ASP A 38 5.79 10.67 3.63
C ASP A 38 6.09 11.15 2.19
N ARG A 39 5.93 10.25 1.21
CA ARG A 39 6.04 10.56 -0.22
C ARG A 39 4.98 11.56 -0.68
N ALA A 40 3.72 11.38 -0.27
CA ALA A 40 2.65 12.33 -0.58
C ALA A 40 2.93 13.72 -0.02
N LEU A 41 3.55 13.86 1.16
CA LEU A 41 3.89 15.17 1.73
C LEU A 41 5.03 15.89 1.00
N GLN A 42 5.90 15.15 0.32
CA GLN A 42 7.12 15.67 -0.31
C GLN A 42 7.01 15.87 -1.84
N ALA A 43 6.11 15.12 -2.49
CA ALA A 43 5.94 15.20 -3.93
C ALA A 43 5.26 16.50 -4.39
N ASP A 44 5.57 16.91 -5.62
CA ASP A 44 5.02 18.11 -6.23
C ASP A 44 3.81 17.77 -7.11
N TYR A 45 2.63 18.21 -6.69
CA TYR A 45 1.36 18.00 -7.39
C TYR A 45 0.30 18.99 -6.91
N GLU A 46 -0.69 19.32 -7.75
CA GLU A 46 -1.88 20.08 -7.32
C GLU A 46 -2.96 19.14 -6.77
N HIS A 47 -3.25 18.06 -7.49
CA HIS A 47 -4.23 17.05 -7.11
C HIS A 47 -3.78 15.66 -7.55
N GLU A 48 -3.90 14.68 -6.66
CA GLU A 48 -3.63 13.28 -7.00
C GLU A 48 -4.64 12.31 -6.38
N THR A 49 -4.77 11.13 -6.99
CA THR A 49 -5.55 10.01 -6.45
C THR A 49 -4.81 8.72 -6.68
N VAL A 50 -4.47 8.03 -5.60
CA VAL A 50 -3.64 6.81 -5.62
C VAL A 50 -4.26 5.72 -4.76
N TYR A 51 -3.91 4.47 -5.04
CA TYR A 51 -4.24 3.34 -4.16
C TYR A 51 -3.16 3.15 -3.10
N GLY A 52 -3.56 3.09 -1.84
CA GLY A 52 -2.69 2.79 -0.71
C GLY A 52 -2.75 1.30 -0.39
N ILE A 53 -1.91 0.52 -1.08
CA ILE A 53 -1.66 -0.90 -0.81
C ILE A 53 -0.16 -1.17 -0.91
N SER A 54 0.30 -2.22 -0.25
CA SER A 54 1.66 -2.78 -0.39
C SER A 54 1.83 -3.46 -1.76
N ASP A 55 3.03 -3.92 -2.13
CA ASP A 55 3.29 -4.54 -3.44
C ASP A 55 2.81 -6.00 -3.48
N ASN A 56 1.53 -6.21 -3.16
CA ASN A 56 0.95 -7.54 -3.07
C ASN A 56 0.94 -8.20 -4.46
N ASP A 57 1.35 -9.47 -4.55
CA ASP A 57 1.33 -10.21 -5.82
C ASP A 57 -0.08 -10.33 -6.40
N ARG A 58 -1.08 -10.42 -5.52
CA ARG A 58 -2.50 -10.59 -5.88
C ARG A 58 -3.24 -9.27 -6.08
N LYS A 59 -2.56 -8.12 -6.11
CA LYS A 59 -3.21 -6.79 -6.22
C LYS A 59 -4.07 -6.66 -7.48
N TYR A 60 -5.24 -6.05 -7.33
CA TYR A 60 -6.14 -5.74 -8.45
C TYR A 60 -5.94 -4.33 -9.01
N TYR A 61 -5.28 -3.45 -8.25
CA TYR A 61 -5.11 -2.05 -8.58
C TYR A 61 -3.65 -1.75 -8.91
N SER A 62 -3.46 -0.91 -9.93
CA SER A 62 -2.14 -0.45 -10.32
C SER A 62 -1.56 0.53 -9.29
N LEU A 63 -0.28 0.35 -8.99
CA LEU A 63 0.51 1.25 -8.15
C LEU A 63 1.33 2.26 -8.98
N GLU A 64 1.26 2.21 -10.31
CA GLU A 64 2.10 3.02 -11.19
C GLU A 64 1.96 4.52 -10.94
N ARG A 65 0.76 5.01 -10.64
CA ARG A 65 0.57 6.44 -10.30
C ARG A 65 1.22 6.81 -8.98
N ALA A 66 1.12 5.95 -7.96
CA ALA A 66 1.80 6.19 -6.68
C ALA A 66 3.34 6.16 -6.87
N LYS A 67 3.85 5.21 -7.65
CA LYS A 67 5.28 5.09 -7.99
C LYS A 67 5.77 6.33 -8.74
N THR A 68 5.09 6.70 -9.83
CA THR A 68 5.55 7.75 -10.76
C THR A 68 5.32 9.17 -10.25
N GLN A 69 4.21 9.45 -9.56
CA GLN A 69 3.88 10.81 -9.09
C GLN A 69 4.43 11.08 -7.69
N LEU A 70 4.43 10.09 -6.82
CA LEU A 70 4.81 10.29 -5.41
C LEU A 70 6.22 9.74 -5.11
N GLY A 71 6.79 8.88 -5.97
CA GLY A 71 8.01 8.14 -5.63
C GLY A 71 7.74 7.04 -4.60
N TYR A 72 6.52 6.47 -4.58
CA TYR A 72 6.17 5.42 -3.64
C TYR A 72 6.76 4.07 -4.04
N GLU A 73 7.64 3.54 -3.19
CA GLU A 73 8.31 2.24 -3.34
C GLU A 73 7.90 1.31 -2.17
N PRO A 74 6.75 0.62 -2.27
CA PRO A 74 6.33 -0.34 -1.24
C PRO A 74 7.32 -1.49 -1.09
N GLN A 75 7.49 -1.98 0.13
CA GLN A 75 8.49 -3.00 0.48
C GLN A 75 7.86 -4.28 1.06
N ASP A 76 6.57 -4.28 1.37
CA ASP A 76 5.88 -5.45 1.89
C ASP A 76 5.02 -6.13 0.82
N ASN A 77 4.76 -7.43 1.00
CA ASN A 77 3.87 -8.22 0.17
C ASN A 77 3.10 -9.22 1.04
N ALA A 78 1.78 -9.29 0.88
CA ALA A 78 0.94 -10.22 1.64
C ALA A 78 1.30 -11.71 1.41
N ALA A 79 1.93 -12.06 0.28
CA ALA A 79 2.37 -13.42 -0.03
C ALA A 79 3.53 -13.90 0.86
N GLU A 80 4.18 -12.99 1.60
CA GLU A 80 5.24 -13.30 2.56
C GLU A 80 4.73 -13.89 3.89
N TRP A 81 3.42 -14.14 4.00
CA TRP A 81 2.75 -14.54 5.23
C TRP A 81 1.96 -15.83 5.08
N ASN A 82 2.07 -16.71 6.07
CA ASN A 82 1.19 -17.86 6.27
C ASN A 82 0.36 -17.65 7.54
N GLY A 83 -0.88 -17.18 7.37
CA GLY A 83 -1.69 -16.74 8.50
C GLY A 83 -1.07 -15.51 9.16
N LYS A 84 -0.61 -15.66 10.41
CA LYS A 84 0.02 -14.58 11.19
C LYS A 84 1.55 -14.65 11.20
N ASP A 85 2.13 -15.70 10.63
CA ASP A 85 3.56 -15.93 10.65
C ASP A 85 4.17 -15.47 9.33
N LYS A 86 5.25 -14.68 9.41
CA LYS A 86 6.03 -14.28 8.24
C LYS A 86 6.96 -15.43 7.84
N VAL A 87 7.02 -15.77 6.55
CA VAL A 87 7.69 -16.99 6.05
C VAL A 87 8.91 -16.72 5.14
N VAL A 88 9.34 -15.48 5.02
CA VAL A 88 10.53 -15.03 4.26
C VAL A 88 11.32 -13.99 5.03
#